data_AF-A0AAJ5BWU7-F1
#
_entry.id   AF-A0AAJ5BWU7-F1
#
_cell.length_a   1.000
_cell.length_b   1.000
_cell.length_c   1.000
_cell.angle_alpha   90.00
_cell.angle_beta   90.00
_cell.angle_gamma   90.00
#
_symmetry.space_group_name_H-M   'P 1'
#
loop_
_entity.id
_entity.type
_entity.pdbx_description
1 polymer ?
#
loop_
_entity_poly.entity_id
_entity_poly.type
_entity_poly.pdbx_seq_one_letter_code
_entity_poly.pdbx_strand_id
1 'polypeptide(L)'
;MALDLTQAADTFVQNISSTVKTVTGNDVTMIAGFSKAQLQALAQQSALVAGMIEANAFTAAEKMFYLDGLDQMARGFVTTFVQIVEVEIEKIYNAVVKAIYDSIGTLAGVKMPVPGAGG
;
A
#
# COMPACT_ATOMS: atom_id res chain seq x y z
N MET A 1 24.37 -15.90 -17.04
CA MET A 1 23.44 -16.79 -16.29
C MET A 1 22.11 -16.09 -16.34
N ALA A 2 21.04 -16.76 -16.77
CA ALA A 2 19.72 -16.14 -16.84
C ALA A 2 19.26 -15.70 -15.45
N LEU A 3 18.59 -14.55 -15.37
CA LEU A 3 18.01 -14.04 -14.12
C LEU A 3 17.01 -15.04 -13.51
N ASP A 4 17.17 -15.38 -12.23
CA ASP A 4 16.14 -16.10 -11.47
C ASP A 4 14.98 -15.15 -11.15
N LEU A 5 13.86 -15.34 -11.85
CA LEU A 5 12.69 -14.48 -11.73
C LEU A 5 12.01 -14.57 -10.37
N THR A 6 12.11 -15.70 -9.67
CA THR A 6 11.54 -15.86 -8.33
C THR A 6 12.36 -15.07 -7.32
N GLN A 7 13.69 -15.23 -7.33
CA GLN A 7 14.57 -14.47 -6.46
C GLN A 7 14.52 -12.96 -6.75
N ALA A 8 14.40 -12.59 -8.03
CA ALA A 8 14.23 -11.20 -8.44
C ALA A 8 12.92 -10.62 -7.91
N ALA A 9 11.80 -11.35 -8.01
CA ALA A 9 10.52 -10.89 -7.46
C ALA A 9 10.59 -10.67 -5.95
N ASP A 10 11.21 -11.57 -5.19
CA ASP A 10 11.41 -11.40 -3.75
C ASP A 10 12.25 -10.15 -3.43
N THR A 11 13.28 -9.90 -4.24
CA THR A 11 14.10 -8.68 -4.12
C THR A 11 13.27 -7.42 -4.35
N PHE A 12 12.39 -7.42 -5.36
CA PHE A 12 11.49 -6.29 -5.61
C PHE A 12 10.48 -6.10 -4.48
N VAL A 13 9.89 -7.17 -3.93
CA VAL A 13 9.02 -7.07 -2.75
C VAL A 13 9.75 -6.39 -1.60
N GLN A 14 10.95 -6.84 -1.27
CA GLN A 14 11.75 -6.26 -0.18
C GLN A 14 12.08 -4.79 -0.43
N ASN A 15 12.51 -4.44 -1.64
CA ASN A 15 12.89 -3.08 -1.98
C ASN A 15 11.68 -2.13 -1.95
N ILE A 16 10.54 -2.55 -2.50
CA ILE A 16 9.31 -1.74 -2.47
C ILE A 16 8.85 -1.54 -1.02
N SER A 17 8.75 -2.62 -0.22
CA SER A 17 8.34 -2.53 1.19
C SER A 17 9.29 -1.67 2.02
N SER A 18 10.61 -1.84 1.83
CA SER A 18 11.61 -1.02 2.52
C SER A 18 11.50 0.44 2.14
N THR A 19 11.27 0.74 0.85
CA THR A 19 11.11 2.13 0.38
C THR A 19 9.89 2.78 1.01
N VAL A 20 8.74 2.08 1.03
CA VAL A 20 7.53 2.58 1.69
C VAL A 20 7.79 2.82 3.18
N LYS A 21 8.48 1.90 3.86
CA LYS A 21 8.84 2.06 5.27
C LYS A 21 9.77 3.24 5.53
N THR A 22 10.76 3.47 4.67
CA THR A 22 11.65 4.64 4.77
C THR A 22 10.89 5.95 4.61
N VAL A 23 9.92 6.00 3.69
CA VAL A 23 9.15 7.23 3.41
C VAL A 23 8.08 7.50 4.48
N THR A 24 7.38 6.46 4.93
CA THR A 24 6.18 6.61 5.78
C THR A 24 6.44 6.30 7.26
N GLY A 25 7.61 5.76 7.59
CA GLY A 25 7.91 5.21 8.92
C GLY A 25 7.17 3.91 9.25
N ASN A 26 6.27 3.44 8.38
CA ASN A 26 5.39 2.31 8.61
C ASN A 26 5.64 1.20 7.60
N ASP A 27 5.63 -0.04 8.07
CA ASP A 27 5.67 -1.18 7.17
C ASP A 27 4.31 -1.33 6.49
N VAL A 28 4.31 -1.30 5.16
CA VAL A 28 3.10 -1.43 4.33
C VAL A 28 2.31 -2.70 4.67
N THR A 29 3.01 -3.77 5.08
CA THR A 29 2.41 -5.06 5.41
C THR A 29 1.68 -5.07 6.75
N MET A 30 1.92 -4.06 7.59
CA MET A 30 1.27 -3.93 8.90
C MET A 30 -0.03 -3.14 8.82
N ILE A 31 -0.36 -2.54 7.66
CA ILE A 31 -1.56 -1.73 7.50
C ILE A 31 -2.76 -2.65 7.23
N ALA A 32 -3.79 -2.52 8.06
CA ALA A 32 -5.01 -3.30 7.94
C ALA A 32 -5.67 -3.04 6.57
N GLY A 33 -6.02 -4.09 5.83
CA GLY A 33 -6.56 -3.97 4.47
C GLY A 33 -5.50 -3.93 3.36
N PHE A 34 -4.21 -3.95 3.69
CA PHE A 34 -3.14 -4.04 2.70
C PHE A 34 -3.24 -5.30 1.82
N SER A 35 -3.14 -5.11 0.50
CA SER A 35 -3.15 -6.20 -0.47
C SER A 35 -1.74 -6.71 -0.76
N LYS A 36 -1.37 -7.82 -0.10
CA LYS A 36 -0.14 -8.56 -0.43
C LYS A 36 -0.10 -8.98 -1.90
N ALA A 37 -1.26 -9.30 -2.49
CA ALA A 37 -1.38 -9.70 -3.88
C ALA A 37 -0.99 -8.56 -4.85
N GLN A 38 -1.37 -7.32 -4.56
CA GLN A 38 -0.98 -6.17 -5.39
C GLN A 38 0.53 -5.92 -5.35
N LEU A 39 1.14 -5.98 -4.17
CA LEU A 39 2.60 -5.86 -4.03
C LEU A 39 3.33 -6.99 -4.77
N GLN A 40 2.84 -8.23 -4.64
CA GLN A 40 3.40 -9.37 -5.36
C GLN A 40 3.28 -9.23 -6.88
N ALA A 41 2.14 -8.77 -7.39
CA ALA A 41 1.94 -8.55 -8.82
C ALA A 41 2.90 -7.48 -9.37
N LEU A 42 3.06 -6.35 -8.66
CA LEU A 42 4.02 -5.30 -9.04
C LEU A 42 5.45 -5.84 -9.05
N ALA A 43 5.83 -6.62 -8.03
CA ALA A 43 7.15 -7.21 -7.92
C ALA A 43 7.43 -8.26 -9.01
N GLN A 44 6.47 -9.13 -9.31
CA GLN A 44 6.57 -10.13 -10.38
C GLN A 44 6.71 -9.46 -11.75
N GLN A 45 5.91 -8.42 -12.02
CA GLN A 45 6.02 -7.69 -13.28
C GLN A 45 7.38 -6.98 -13.39
N SER A 46 7.89 -6.41 -12.29
CA SER A 46 9.21 -5.78 -12.25
C SER A 46 10.33 -6.79 -12.52
N ALA A 47 10.23 -8.00 -11.95
CA ALA A 47 11.15 -9.10 -12.20
C ALA A 47 11.14 -9.56 -13.67
N LEU A 48 9.96 -9.69 -14.27
CA LEU A 48 9.81 -10.04 -15.69
C LEU A 48 10.46 -9.00 -16.60
N VAL A 49 10.19 -7.70 -16.37
CA VAL A 49 10.79 -6.62 -17.15
C VAL A 49 12.31 -6.61 -16.99
N ALA A 50 12.82 -6.84 -15.78
CA ALA A 50 14.27 -6.95 -15.53
C ALA A 50 14.91 -8.13 -16.29
N GLY A 51 14.28 -9.30 -16.29
CA GLY A 51 14.77 -10.47 -17.03
C GLY A 51 14.77 -10.25 -18.54
N MET A 52 13.74 -9.60 -19.07
CA MET A 52 13.67 -9.28 -20.50
C MET A 52 14.70 -8.23 -20.93
N ILE A 53 15.03 -7.28 -20.05
CA ILE A 53 16.14 -6.33 -20.27
C ILE A 53 17.49 -7.07 -20.25
N GLU A 54 17.72 -7.98 -19.30
CA GLU A 54 18.95 -8.79 -19.22
C GLU A 54 19.15 -9.63 -20.48
N ALA A 55 18.06 -10.23 -20.98
CA ALA A 55 18.06 -11.03 -22.21
C ALA A 55 18.21 -10.20 -23.50
N ASN A 56 18.28 -8.86 -23.42
CA ASN A 56 18.22 -7.95 -24.58
C ASN A 56 17.02 -8.23 -25.49
N ALA A 57 15.89 -8.63 -24.90
CA ALA A 57 14.71 -9.10 -25.63
C ALA A 57 13.77 -7.96 -26.05
N PHE A 58 14.06 -6.71 -25.68
CA PHE A 58 13.27 -5.54 -26.02
C PHE A 58 13.95 -4.66 -27.07
N THR A 59 13.16 -4.17 -28.01
CA THR A 59 13.47 -2.93 -28.73
C THR A 59 13.41 -1.72 -27.77
N ALA A 60 13.97 -0.59 -28.18
CA ALA A 60 13.93 0.64 -27.37
C ALA A 60 12.49 1.09 -27.04
N ALA A 61 11.57 0.97 -28.00
CA ALA A 61 10.17 1.34 -27.82
C ALA A 61 9.45 0.40 -26.84
N GLU A 62 9.66 -0.91 -26.96
CA GLU A 62 9.08 -1.89 -26.03
C GLU A 62 9.60 -1.69 -24.61
N LYS A 63 10.91 -1.44 -24.46
CA LYS A 63 11.49 -1.15 -23.14
C LYS A 63 10.79 0.04 -22.48
N MET A 64 10.60 1.14 -23.21
CA MET A 64 9.88 2.31 -22.67
C MET A 64 8.44 1.97 -22.31
N PHE A 65 7.72 1.27 -23.18
CA PHE A 65 6.34 0.85 -22.93
C PHE A 65 6.20 0.04 -21.63
N TYR A 66 7.06 -0.95 -21.41
CA TYR A 66 7.01 -1.76 -20.19
C TYR A 66 7.41 -0.97 -18.93
N LEU A 67 8.38 -0.05 -19.05
CA LEU A 67 8.75 0.82 -17.92
C LEU A 67 7.63 1.80 -17.56
N ASP A 68 6.94 2.37 -18.56
CA ASP A 68 5.75 3.21 -18.32
C ASP A 68 4.62 2.40 -17.69
N GLY A 69 4.44 1.14 -18.10
CA GLY A 69 3.51 0.21 -17.47
C GLY A 69 3.83 -0.03 -15.99
N LEU A 70 5.11 -0.18 -15.63
CA LEU A 70 5.53 -0.30 -14.23
C LEU A 70 5.23 0.98 -13.42
N ASP A 71 5.45 2.17 -14.01
CA ASP A 71 5.07 3.44 -13.36
C ASP A 71 3.56 3.49 -13.07
N GLN A 72 2.73 3.10 -14.03
CA GLN A 72 1.28 3.05 -13.84
C GLN A 72 0.87 2.06 -12.74
N MET A 73 1.49 0.87 -12.70
CA MET A 73 1.23 -0.10 -11.63
C MET A 73 1.66 0.43 -10.26
N ALA A 74 2.81 1.11 -10.19
CA ALA A 74 3.29 1.74 -8.96
C ALA A 74 2.32 2.84 -8.48
N ARG A 75 1.81 3.68 -9.39
CA ARG A 75 0.77 4.67 -9.07
C ARG A 75 -0.49 4.02 -8.53
N GLY A 76 -0.98 2.98 -9.20
CA GLY A 76 -2.17 2.23 -8.75
C GLY A 76 -1.98 1.64 -7.35
N PHE A 77 -0.82 1.04 -7.09
CA PHE A 77 -0.46 0.52 -5.78
C PHE A 77 -0.49 1.61 -4.69
N VAL A 78 0.12 2.76 -4.94
CA VAL A 78 0.13 3.88 -3.99
C VAL A 78 -1.27 4.47 -3.79
N THR A 79 -2.09 4.57 -4.84
CA THR A 79 -3.47 5.05 -4.72
C THR A 79 -4.31 4.12 -3.84
N THR A 80 -4.22 2.79 -4.03
CA THR A 80 -4.91 1.84 -3.16
C THR A 80 -4.41 1.96 -1.72
N PHE A 81 -3.10 2.13 -1.53
CA PHE A 81 -2.51 2.34 -0.21
C PHE A 81 -3.09 3.57 0.51
N VAL A 82 -3.18 4.71 -0.17
CA VAL A 82 -3.76 5.95 0.41
C VAL A 82 -5.20 5.73 0.83
N GLN A 83 -6.02 5.10 0.00
CA GLN A 83 -7.43 4.83 0.32
C GLN A 83 -7.58 3.96 1.58
N ILE A 84 -6.70 2.96 1.75
CA ILE A 84 -6.71 2.13 2.95
C ILE A 84 -6.33 2.96 4.19
N VAL A 85 -5.32 3.81 4.08
CA VAL A 85 -4.89 4.68 5.18
C VAL A 85 -5.99 5.68 5.57
N GLU A 86 -6.72 6.24 4.60
CA GLU A 86 -7.86 7.14 4.85
C GLU A 86 -8.94 6.47 5.72
N VAL A 87 -9.28 5.20 5.44
CA VAL A 87 -10.24 4.43 6.24
C VAL A 87 -9.75 4.24 7.68
N GLU A 88 -8.47 3.97 7.88
CA GLU A 88 -7.90 3.85 9.23
C GLU A 88 -7.91 5.19 9.98
N ILE A 89 -7.62 6.30 9.30
CA ILE A 89 -7.73 7.66 9.88
C ILE A 89 -9.18 7.93 10.32
N GLU A 90 -10.16 7.55 9.51
CA GLU A 90 -11.59 7.72 9.85
C GLU A 90 -11.99 6.91 11.08
N LYS A 91 -11.52 5.66 11.21
CA LYS A 91 -11.74 4.84 12.41
C LYS A 91 -11.13 5.49 13.66
N ILE A 92 -9.91 6.02 13.55
CA ILE A 92 -9.25 6.74 14.66
C ILE A 92 -10.08 7.96 15.06
N TYR A 93 -10.51 8.76 14.08
CA TYR A 93 -11.36 9.92 14.32
C TYR A 93 -12.64 9.54 15.08
N ASN A 94 -13.35 8.52 14.61
CA ASN A 94 -14.59 8.03 15.24
C ASN A 94 -14.34 7.53 16.67
N ALA A 95 -13.23 6.84 16.91
CA ALA A 95 -12.84 6.38 18.25
C ALA A 95 -12.55 7.54 19.21
N VAL A 96 -11.85 8.58 18.74
CA VAL A 96 -11.57 9.79 19.53
C VAL A 96 -12.85 10.54 19.87
N VAL A 97 -13.74 10.75 18.89
CA VAL A 97 -15.05 11.38 19.11
C VAL A 97 -15.85 10.60 20.15
N LYS A 98 -15.91 9.28 20.02
CA LYS A 98 -16.58 8.42 21.00
C LYS A 98 -16.00 8.60 22.40
N ALA A 99 -14.68 8.57 22.55
CA ALA A 99 -14.02 8.73 23.85
C ALA A 99 -14.32 10.08 24.50
N ILE A 100 -14.38 11.17 23.71
CA ILE A 100 -14.75 12.50 24.19
C ILE A 100 -16.20 12.50 24.72
N TYR A 101 -17.15 12.00 23.93
CA TYR A 101 -18.57 11.99 24.31
C TYR A 101 -18.84 11.08 25.52
N ASP A 102 -18.18 9.92 25.59
CA ASP A 102 -18.26 9.02 26.75
C ASP A 102 -17.73 9.70 28.02
N SER A 103 -16.63 10.46 27.90
CA SER A 103 -16.04 11.20 29.01
C SER A 103 -16.96 12.31 29.50
N ILE A 104 -17.55 13.09 28.59
CA ILE A 104 -18.52 14.14 28.94
C ILE A 104 -19.76 13.52 29.59
N GLY A 105 -20.30 12.43 29.04
CA GLY A 105 -21.48 11.77 29.59
C GLY A 105 -21.24 11.25 31.01
N THR A 106 -20.06 10.70 31.26
CA THR A 106 -19.62 10.24 32.59
C THR A 106 -19.53 11.41 33.59
N LEU A 107 -18.90 12.53 33.19
CA LEU A 107 -18.71 13.69 34.07
C LEU A 107 -20.01 14.47 34.32
N ALA A 108 -20.88 14.56 33.32
CA ALA A 108 -22.14 15.29 33.39
C ALA A 108 -23.31 14.44 33.95
N GLY A 109 -23.11 13.13 34.14
CA GLY A 109 -24.15 12.22 34.64
C GLY A 109 -25.31 12.02 33.64
N VAL A 110 -25.08 12.26 32.36
CA VAL A 110 -26.10 12.15 31.30
C VAL A 110 -25.66 11.15 30.22
N LYS A 111 -26.60 10.36 29.69
CA LYS A 111 -26.35 9.57 28.48
C LYS A 111 -26.41 10.50 27.27
N MET A 112 -25.28 10.66 26.59
CA MET A 112 -25.22 11.41 25.33
C MET A 112 -25.17 10.45 24.14
N PRO A 113 -25.91 10.74 23.06
CA PRO A 113 -25.73 10.03 21.80
C PRO A 113 -24.38 10.43 21.18
N VAL A 114 -23.57 9.45 20.79
CA VAL A 114 -22.30 9.68 20.09
C VAL A 114 -22.60 9.97 18.62
N PRO A 115 -22.15 11.11 18.05
CA PRO A 115 -22.31 11.41 16.63
C PRO A 115 -21.56 10.39 15.76
N GLY A 116 -22.18 9.92 14.68
CA GLY A 116 -21.53 9.04 13.70
C GLY A 116 -21.61 7.53 13.98
N ALA A 117 -22.29 7.08 15.03
CA ALA A 117 -22.51 5.65 15.32
C ALA A 117 -23.56 4.97 14.40
N GLY A 118 -23.66 5.40 13.14
CA GLY A 118 -24.58 4.86 12.15
C GLY A 118 -23.92 4.78 10.79
N GLY A 119 -23.51 3.56 10.41
CA GLY A 119 -23.03 3.20 9.06
C GLY A 119 -21.53 2.98 9.00
#